data_AF-G6EJT9-F1
#
_entry.id   AF-G6EJT9-F1
#
_cell.length_a   1.000
_cell.length_b   1.000
_cell.length_c   1.000
_cell.angle_alpha   90.00
_cell.angle_beta   90.00
_cell.angle_gamma   90.00
#
_symmetry.space_group_name_H-M   'P 1'
#
loop_
_entity.id
_entity.type
_entity.pdbx_description
1 polymer ?
#
loop_
_entity_poly.entity_id
_entity_poly.type
_entity_poly.pdbx_seq_one_letter_code
_entity_poly.pdbx_strand_id
1 'polypeptide(L)'
;MPDNVITLPFDRLPGTAAERHATLRDYFCDKDACVKRTTGGWELTLGWPNDAARHVDPKLSAGLAWWGEGLERSDMALSMRRSGRILSTLYDSWTLLSWSEWLERAGLQAAPIVVLHVDDHRDLGAPRLFVEQAGWRDPMTGHLVDLAQPNSVASAIRSGAIGMGSFLTPFLHAFPTTEVRHLCQPPKAVDTRDFRVELTEEQDTLLDPGALRPAVDLVPVARETGPGRYRITPDLGDWLQGIGPGPILLHIDMDYFNNRYDGDSDWLDRRRKLDPSLASVLDKVDALADALHGARLASRLEDVVIAYSPGFFPSEYWQAADERLRAAFARLDVR
;
A
#
# COMPACT_ATOMS: atom_id res chain seq x y z
N MET A 1 4.10 -21.94 8.16
CA MET A 1 3.07 -22.42 7.22
C MET A 1 3.76 -23.34 6.23
N PRO A 2 3.13 -24.41 5.72
CA PRO A 2 3.76 -25.18 4.64
C PRO A 2 4.09 -24.22 3.51
N ASP A 3 5.31 -24.31 2.99
CA ASP A 3 5.75 -23.51 1.85
C ASP A 3 4.79 -23.82 0.69
N ASN A 4 3.95 -22.87 0.31
CA ASN A 4 3.10 -23.04 -0.86
C ASN A 4 4.02 -23.11 -2.08
N VAL A 5 4.26 -24.34 -2.55
CA VAL A 5 5.06 -24.60 -3.75
C VAL A 5 4.19 -24.33 -4.97
N ILE A 6 4.59 -23.35 -5.76
CA ILE A 6 3.95 -23.02 -7.03
C ILE A 6 4.72 -23.74 -8.14
N THR A 7 4.02 -24.40 -9.06
CA THR A 7 4.66 -25.07 -10.21
C THR A 7 4.42 -24.28 -11.48
N LEU A 8 5.48 -24.03 -12.26
CA LEU A 8 5.41 -23.35 -13.55
C LEU A 8 6.03 -24.20 -14.67
N PRO A 9 5.49 -24.16 -15.90
CA PRO A 9 6.15 -24.72 -17.09
C PRO A 9 7.54 -24.12 -17.34
N PHE A 10 8.42 -24.88 -18.03
CA PHE A 10 9.81 -24.44 -18.27
C PHE A 10 9.94 -23.13 -19.04
N ASP A 11 9.05 -22.91 -20.00
CA ASP A 11 9.01 -21.76 -20.90
C ASP A 11 8.43 -20.50 -20.23
N ARG A 12 7.92 -20.62 -19.00
CA ARG A 12 7.34 -19.49 -18.26
C ARG A 12 8.38 -18.55 -17.67
N LEU A 13 9.60 -19.02 -17.46
CA LEU A 13 10.68 -18.22 -16.88
C LEU A 13 11.87 -18.12 -17.84
N PRO A 14 12.58 -16.98 -17.87
CA PRO A 14 13.77 -16.79 -18.71
C PRO A 14 14.85 -17.88 -18.55
N GLY A 15 15.71 -18.02 -19.55
CA GLY A 15 16.78 -19.02 -19.52
C GLY A 15 17.89 -18.70 -18.52
N THR A 16 18.28 -17.43 -18.39
CA THR A 16 19.38 -17.01 -17.52
C THR A 16 18.91 -16.82 -16.07
N ALA A 17 19.81 -17.01 -15.10
CA ALA A 17 19.49 -16.83 -13.68
C ALA A 17 19.17 -15.36 -13.33
N ALA A 18 19.88 -14.41 -13.95
CA ALA A 18 19.70 -12.98 -13.71
C ALA A 18 18.34 -12.48 -14.22
N GLU A 19 17.97 -12.78 -15.46
CA GLU A 19 16.67 -12.39 -16.03
C GLU A 19 15.52 -13.06 -15.28
N ARG A 20 15.69 -14.33 -14.86
CA ARG A 20 14.72 -15.04 -14.04
C ARG A 20 14.51 -14.35 -12.70
N HIS A 21 15.59 -13.97 -12.02
CA HIS A 21 15.50 -13.24 -10.76
C HIS A 21 14.80 -11.89 -10.94
N ALA A 22 15.15 -11.13 -11.98
CA ALA A 22 14.49 -9.85 -12.29
C ALA A 22 12.98 -10.05 -12.55
N THR A 23 12.62 -10.99 -13.42
CA THR A 23 11.21 -11.31 -13.75
C THR A 23 10.40 -11.67 -12.49
N LEU A 24 10.99 -12.49 -11.63
CA LEU A 24 10.33 -12.91 -10.39
C LEU A 24 10.23 -11.77 -9.36
N ARG A 25 11.23 -10.89 -9.29
CA ARG A 25 11.22 -9.72 -8.42
C ARG A 25 10.16 -8.71 -8.87
N ASP A 26 10.04 -8.49 -10.18
CA ASP A 26 9.02 -7.62 -10.75
C ASP A 26 7.62 -8.18 -10.50
N TYR A 27 7.44 -9.50 -10.72
CA TYR A 27 6.14 -10.13 -10.54
C TYR A 27 5.75 -10.31 -9.07
N PHE A 28 6.69 -10.59 -8.15
CA PHE A 28 6.44 -10.78 -6.72
C PHE A 28 7.10 -9.66 -5.88
N CYS A 29 6.82 -8.40 -6.19
CA CYS A 29 7.46 -7.20 -5.62
C CYS A 29 7.72 -7.20 -4.09
N ASP A 30 6.86 -7.84 -3.29
CA ASP A 30 6.95 -7.83 -1.82
C ASP A 30 7.51 -9.11 -1.22
N LYS A 31 7.67 -10.14 -2.05
CA LYS A 31 8.17 -11.46 -1.67
C LYS A 31 9.52 -11.73 -2.32
N ASP A 32 10.29 -12.63 -1.75
CA ASP A 32 11.38 -13.29 -2.46
C ASP A 32 10.85 -14.59 -3.04
N ALA A 33 11.01 -14.77 -4.35
CA ALA A 33 10.67 -16.01 -5.03
C ALA A 33 11.94 -16.83 -5.27
N CYS A 34 12.11 -17.90 -4.50
CA CYS A 34 13.14 -18.90 -4.71
C CYS A 34 12.66 -19.90 -5.74
N VAL A 35 13.52 -20.26 -6.70
CA VAL A 35 13.14 -21.13 -7.81
C VAL A 35 14.09 -22.31 -7.95
N LYS A 36 13.51 -23.50 -8.08
CA LYS A 36 14.23 -24.76 -8.28
C LYS A 36 13.75 -25.41 -9.57
N ARG A 37 14.71 -25.87 -10.38
CA ARG A 37 14.39 -26.67 -11.57
C ARG A 37 14.05 -28.10 -11.14
N THR A 38 12.95 -28.64 -11.66
CA THR A 38 12.56 -30.05 -11.46
C THR A 38 12.40 -30.77 -12.80
N THR A 39 11.91 -32.01 -12.78
CA THR A 39 11.61 -32.77 -14.01
C THR A 39 10.38 -32.25 -14.75
N GLY A 40 9.43 -31.67 -14.04
CA GLY A 40 8.16 -31.17 -14.60
C GLY A 40 8.11 -29.68 -14.91
N GLY A 41 9.14 -28.91 -14.53
CA GLY A 41 9.17 -27.47 -14.73
C GLY A 41 9.99 -26.74 -13.68
N TRP A 42 9.47 -25.62 -13.22
CA TRP A 42 9.99 -24.83 -12.11
C TRP A 42 9.10 -25.00 -10.87
N GLU A 43 9.72 -25.19 -9.72
CA GLU A 43 9.08 -25.06 -8.42
C GLU A 43 9.50 -23.73 -7.81
N LEU A 44 8.52 -22.94 -7.37
CA LEU A 44 8.73 -21.66 -6.73
C LEU A 44 8.27 -21.73 -5.27
N THR A 45 9.07 -21.15 -4.40
CA THR A 45 8.75 -20.95 -2.99
C THR A 45 8.82 -19.46 -2.70
N LEU A 46 7.76 -18.92 -2.10
CA LEU A 46 7.67 -17.51 -1.74
C LEU A 46 8.00 -17.30 -0.27
N GLY A 47 8.97 -16.44 0.02
CA GLY A 47 9.35 -16.01 1.36
C GLY A 47 9.15 -14.50 1.55
N TRP A 48 8.99 -14.06 2.80
CA TRP A 48 9.17 -12.64 3.09
C TRP A 48 10.66 -12.29 3.06
N PRO A 49 11.02 -11.07 2.64
CA PRO A 49 12.40 -10.74 2.45
C PRO A 49 13.10 -10.55 3.79
N ASN A 50 14.28 -11.17 3.91
CA ASN A 50 15.11 -11.09 5.12
C ASN A 50 16.53 -10.56 4.84
N ASP A 51 16.87 -10.32 3.57
CA ASP A 51 18.18 -9.82 3.19
C ASP A 51 18.35 -8.33 3.55
N ALA A 52 19.46 -8.00 4.20
CA ALA A 52 19.82 -6.63 4.51
C ALA A 52 19.98 -5.75 3.26
N ALA A 53 20.34 -6.33 2.11
CA ALA A 53 20.45 -5.60 0.86
C ALA A 53 19.09 -5.16 0.29
N ARG A 54 17.98 -5.78 0.72
CA ARG A 54 16.63 -5.45 0.25
C ARG A 54 16.12 -4.15 0.86
N HIS A 55 16.35 -3.96 2.15
CA HIS A 55 15.92 -2.76 2.86
C HIS A 55 17.14 -1.84 3.00
N VAL A 56 17.35 -1.03 1.97
CA VAL A 56 18.53 -0.16 1.72
C VAL A 56 18.86 0.86 2.84
N ASP A 57 18.07 0.86 3.91
CA ASP A 57 18.20 1.74 5.06
C ASP A 57 19.28 1.23 6.05
N PRO A 58 20.43 1.92 6.18
CA PRO A 58 21.48 1.52 7.10
C PRO A 58 21.12 1.69 8.58
N LYS A 59 20.04 2.41 8.91
CA LYS A 59 19.55 2.63 10.27
C LYS A 59 18.40 1.73 10.67
N LEU A 60 17.98 0.81 9.78
CA LEU A 60 16.80 -0.05 9.98
C LEU A 60 16.76 -0.72 11.36
N SER A 61 17.90 -1.27 11.83
CA SER A 61 17.96 -1.93 13.13
C SER A 61 17.56 -1.03 14.31
N ALA A 62 17.80 0.28 14.24
CA ALA A 62 17.36 1.23 15.25
C ALA A 62 15.84 1.41 15.21
N GLY A 63 15.26 1.53 14.00
CA GLY A 63 13.80 1.59 13.84
C GLY A 63 13.09 0.32 14.30
N LEU A 64 13.64 -0.86 14.01
CA LEU A 64 13.08 -2.14 14.49
C LEU A 64 13.16 -2.26 16.01
N ALA A 65 14.26 -1.85 16.62
CA ALA A 65 14.40 -1.83 18.07
C ALA A 65 13.38 -0.90 18.76
N TRP A 66 13.08 0.25 18.15
CA TRP A 66 11.97 1.10 18.59
C TRP A 66 10.61 0.44 18.34
N TRP A 67 10.47 -0.27 17.22
CA TRP A 67 9.19 -0.87 16.85
C TRP A 67 8.74 -1.94 17.83
N GLY A 68 9.64 -2.84 18.19
CA GLY A 68 9.35 -3.89 19.14
C GLY A 68 10.61 -4.62 19.55
N GLU A 69 10.67 -5.01 20.82
CA GLU A 69 11.79 -5.79 21.33
C GLU A 69 11.88 -7.13 20.57
N GLY A 70 13.07 -7.46 20.06
CA GLY A 70 13.34 -8.73 19.40
C GLY A 70 12.82 -8.86 17.97
N LEU A 71 12.35 -7.77 17.34
CA LEU A 71 11.82 -7.82 15.98
C LEU A 71 12.94 -7.95 14.94
N GLU A 72 12.90 -9.03 14.14
CA GLU A 72 13.86 -9.28 13.07
C GLU A 72 13.34 -8.81 11.71
N ARG A 73 14.22 -8.74 10.70
CA ARG A 73 13.85 -8.33 9.34
C ARG A 73 12.76 -9.24 8.75
N SER A 74 12.81 -10.53 9.02
CA SER A 74 11.80 -11.51 8.59
C SER A 74 10.40 -11.25 9.15
N ASP A 75 10.30 -10.55 10.29
CA ASP A 75 9.03 -10.28 10.96
C ASP A 75 8.36 -9.00 10.45
N MET A 76 9.12 -8.13 9.76
CA MET A 76 8.64 -6.80 9.36
C MET A 76 7.36 -6.87 8.55
N ALA A 77 7.31 -7.78 7.58
CA ALA A 77 6.17 -7.91 6.69
C ALA A 77 4.86 -8.29 7.39
N LEU A 78 4.91 -8.77 8.65
CA LEU A 78 3.75 -9.13 9.45
C LEU A 78 3.53 -8.18 10.65
N SER A 79 4.36 -7.15 10.77
CA SER A 79 4.43 -6.31 11.96
C SER A 79 3.39 -5.19 11.92
N MET A 80 2.43 -5.27 12.85
CA MET A 80 1.32 -4.34 12.97
C MET A 80 1.03 -4.02 14.44
N ARG A 81 0.54 -2.81 14.73
CA ARG A 81 0.06 -2.38 16.05
C ARG A 81 -1.24 -1.60 15.89
N ARG A 82 -2.28 -2.02 16.60
CA ARG A 82 -3.59 -1.34 16.61
C ARG A 82 -3.76 -0.56 17.90
N SER A 83 -4.15 0.71 17.79
CA SER A 83 -4.66 1.54 18.89
C SER A 83 -5.95 2.19 18.41
N GLY A 84 -7.09 1.75 18.96
CA GLY A 84 -8.40 2.26 18.56
C GLY A 84 -8.63 2.18 17.04
N ARG A 85 -8.82 3.33 16.39
CA ARG A 85 -9.01 3.48 14.93
C ARG A 85 -7.71 3.51 14.14
N ILE A 86 -6.55 3.58 14.81
CA ILE A 86 -5.24 3.71 14.17
C ILE A 86 -4.57 2.33 14.08
N LEU A 87 -4.28 1.90 12.85
CA LEU A 87 -3.37 0.80 12.57
C LEU A 87 -2.00 1.37 12.17
N SER A 88 -0.96 1.00 12.89
CA SER A 88 0.43 1.23 12.48
C SER A 88 0.99 -0.05 11.90
N THR A 89 1.53 -0.01 10.69
CA THR A 89 2.11 -1.17 10.00
C THR A 89 3.48 -0.85 9.42
N LEU A 90 4.36 -1.85 9.37
CA LEU A 90 5.60 -1.70 8.59
C LEU A 90 5.34 -1.87 7.09
N TYR A 91 4.39 -2.71 6.69
CA TYR A 91 4.09 -2.96 5.27
C TYR A 91 2.70 -2.44 4.91
N ASP A 92 2.60 -1.68 3.82
CA ASP A 92 1.37 -0.98 3.49
C ASP A 92 0.25 -1.88 2.94
N SER A 93 0.58 -3.09 2.52
CA SER A 93 -0.43 -4.11 2.14
C SER A 93 -1.51 -4.32 3.22
N TRP A 94 -1.17 -4.09 4.49
CA TRP A 94 -2.10 -4.23 5.62
C TRP A 94 -3.13 -3.12 5.75
N THR A 95 -3.01 -2.03 5.00
CA THR A 95 -4.05 -0.99 4.89
C THR A 95 -5.38 -1.59 4.44
N LEU A 96 -5.36 -2.49 3.45
CA LEU A 96 -6.57 -3.16 3.00
C LEU A 96 -7.19 -4.08 4.07
N LEU A 97 -6.38 -4.72 4.92
CA LEU A 97 -6.91 -5.50 6.03
C LEU A 97 -7.64 -4.59 7.02
N SER A 98 -7.05 -3.44 7.39
CA SER A 98 -7.66 -2.47 8.29
C SER A 98 -9.04 -2.03 7.80
N TRP A 99 -9.14 -1.75 6.49
CA TRP A 99 -10.39 -1.35 5.86
C TRP A 99 -11.39 -2.49 5.76
N SER A 100 -10.93 -3.72 5.52
CA SER A 100 -11.77 -4.92 5.57
C SER A 100 -12.37 -5.14 6.95
N GLU A 101 -11.59 -4.96 8.02
CA GLU A 101 -12.08 -5.03 9.40
C GLU A 101 -13.07 -3.90 9.72
N TRP A 102 -12.84 -2.70 9.18
CA TRP A 102 -13.82 -1.61 9.28
C TRP A 102 -15.13 -1.95 8.55
N LEU A 103 -15.07 -2.49 7.34
CA LEU A 103 -16.24 -2.92 6.56
C LEU A 103 -17.05 -3.99 7.29
N GLU A 104 -16.38 -4.99 7.89
CA GLU A 104 -17.03 -6.02 8.69
C GLU A 104 -17.83 -5.42 9.86
N ARG A 105 -17.27 -4.41 10.53
CA ARG A 105 -17.93 -3.71 11.65
C ARG A 105 -19.05 -2.76 11.20
N ALA A 106 -18.81 -2.00 10.13
CA ALA A 106 -19.70 -0.95 9.68
C ALA A 106 -20.86 -1.47 8.83
N GLY A 107 -20.70 -2.66 8.22
CA GLY A 107 -21.62 -3.21 7.24
C GLY A 107 -21.58 -2.47 5.89
N LEU A 108 -22.46 -2.85 4.97
CA LEU A 108 -22.58 -2.18 3.67
C LEU A 108 -23.03 -0.72 3.86
N GLN A 109 -22.21 0.21 3.35
CA GLN A 109 -22.45 1.64 3.47
C GLN A 109 -23.36 2.16 2.35
N ALA A 110 -24.33 3.02 2.70
CA ALA A 110 -25.20 3.68 1.72
C ALA A 110 -24.56 4.92 1.08
N ALA A 111 -23.61 5.57 1.79
CA ALA A 111 -22.90 6.74 1.30
C ALA A 111 -21.57 6.35 0.62
N PRO A 112 -21.12 7.07 -0.42
CA PRO A 112 -19.79 6.88 -1.00
C PRO A 112 -18.69 7.05 0.04
N ILE A 113 -17.68 6.18 -0.03
CA ILE A 113 -16.50 6.22 0.83
C ILE A 113 -15.52 7.24 0.25
N VAL A 114 -14.87 8.01 1.13
CA VAL A 114 -13.77 8.88 0.73
C VAL A 114 -12.48 8.33 1.32
N VAL A 115 -11.51 8.06 0.45
CA VAL A 115 -10.15 7.69 0.84
C VAL A 115 -9.28 8.94 0.77
N LEU A 116 -8.74 9.35 1.90
CA LEU A 116 -7.67 10.33 2.00
C LEU A 116 -6.35 9.56 1.97
N HIS A 117 -5.68 9.55 0.82
CA HIS A 117 -4.42 8.84 0.57
C HIS A 117 -3.26 9.84 0.68
N VAL A 118 -2.39 9.70 1.68
CA VAL A 118 -1.20 10.54 1.86
C VAL A 118 0.01 9.67 1.56
N ASP A 119 0.58 9.83 0.36
CA ASP A 119 1.53 8.85 -0.17
C ASP A 119 2.38 9.45 -1.30
N ASP A 120 3.62 8.99 -1.49
CA ASP A 120 4.41 9.30 -2.68
C ASP A 120 4.02 8.42 -3.89
N HIS A 121 3.25 7.35 -3.68
CA HIS A 121 2.80 6.35 -4.65
C HIS A 121 1.27 6.30 -4.80
N ARG A 122 0.79 5.63 -5.86
CA ARG A 122 -0.65 5.54 -6.16
C ARG A 122 -1.30 4.28 -5.61
N ASP A 123 -0.52 3.20 -5.51
CA ASP A 123 -0.92 1.87 -5.00
C ASP A 123 -2.09 1.21 -5.74
N LEU A 124 -2.20 1.57 -7.03
CA LEU A 124 -3.18 1.07 -8.00
C LEU A 124 -2.65 -0.05 -8.89
N GLY A 125 -1.56 -0.72 -8.52
CA GLY A 125 -1.06 -1.88 -9.25
C GLY A 125 -2.10 -2.99 -9.30
N ALA A 126 -2.05 -3.84 -10.33
CA ALA A 126 -2.93 -5.01 -10.43
C ALA A 126 -2.48 -6.09 -9.42
N PRO A 127 -3.29 -6.42 -8.40
CA PRO A 127 -2.96 -7.50 -7.49
C PRO A 127 -2.95 -8.83 -8.24
N ARG A 128 -2.23 -9.82 -7.70
CA ARG A 128 -2.16 -11.19 -8.23
C ARG A 128 -3.39 -11.98 -7.77
N LEU A 129 -4.56 -11.45 -8.08
CA LEU A 129 -5.87 -12.06 -7.86
C LEU A 129 -6.47 -12.42 -9.22
N PHE A 130 -7.00 -13.62 -9.37
CA PHE A 130 -7.64 -14.03 -10.62
C PHE A 130 -9.14 -13.77 -10.56
N VAL A 131 -9.65 -13.13 -11.61
CA VAL A 131 -11.07 -12.86 -11.78
C VAL A 131 -11.80 -14.15 -12.13
N GLU A 132 -12.81 -14.49 -11.33
CA GLU A 132 -13.68 -15.65 -11.51
C GLU A 132 -15.16 -15.24 -11.38
N GLN A 133 -16.08 -16.13 -11.78
CA GLN A 133 -17.53 -15.86 -11.67
C GLN A 133 -17.99 -15.58 -10.24
N ALA A 134 -17.31 -16.17 -9.24
CA ALA A 134 -17.65 -16.05 -7.83
C ALA A 134 -16.91 -14.91 -7.10
N GLY A 135 -16.15 -14.08 -7.82
CA GLY A 135 -15.31 -13.01 -7.26
C GLY A 135 -13.84 -13.21 -7.61
N TRP A 136 -12.95 -12.98 -6.65
CA TRP A 136 -11.52 -13.15 -6.86
C TRP A 136 -10.98 -14.39 -6.18
N ARG A 137 -10.06 -15.08 -6.85
CA ARG A 137 -9.27 -16.16 -6.26
C ARG A 137 -7.81 -15.75 -6.10
N ASP A 138 -7.23 -16.07 -4.96
CA ASP A 138 -5.79 -16.03 -4.74
C ASP A 138 -5.15 -17.28 -5.40
N PRO A 139 -4.31 -17.13 -6.44
CA PRO A 139 -3.71 -18.26 -7.13
C PRO A 139 -2.64 -19.00 -6.32
N MET A 140 -2.10 -18.41 -5.25
CA MET A 140 -1.11 -19.05 -4.38
C MET A 140 -1.75 -19.91 -3.30
N THR A 141 -2.99 -19.62 -2.89
CA THR A 141 -3.71 -20.40 -1.87
C THR A 141 -4.88 -21.20 -2.43
N GLY A 142 -5.39 -20.82 -3.60
CA GLY A 142 -6.60 -21.37 -4.22
C GLY A 142 -7.90 -20.89 -3.57
N HIS A 143 -7.83 -20.05 -2.55
CA HIS A 143 -9.01 -19.57 -1.82
C HIS A 143 -9.60 -18.30 -2.45
N LEU A 144 -10.91 -18.11 -2.25
CA LEU A 144 -11.59 -16.88 -2.62
C LEU A 144 -11.18 -15.73 -1.69
N VAL A 145 -11.18 -14.52 -2.23
CA VAL A 145 -10.87 -13.27 -1.53
C VAL A 145 -12.10 -12.38 -1.53
N ASP A 146 -12.53 -11.98 -0.34
CA ASP A 146 -13.71 -11.15 -0.09
C ASP A 146 -13.34 -10.05 0.92
N LEU A 147 -13.53 -8.79 0.52
CA LEU A 147 -13.21 -7.63 1.36
C LEU A 147 -14.13 -7.49 2.58
N ALA A 148 -15.28 -8.17 2.60
CA ALA A 148 -16.12 -8.28 3.78
C ALA A 148 -15.64 -9.37 4.76
N GLN A 149 -14.61 -10.15 4.40
CA GLN A 149 -14.04 -11.22 5.22
C GLN A 149 -12.54 -10.95 5.48
N PRO A 150 -12.20 -10.27 6.59
CA PRO A 150 -10.82 -9.87 6.91
C PRO A 150 -9.80 -11.02 6.86
N ASN A 151 -10.20 -12.23 7.27
CA ASN A 151 -9.35 -13.41 7.22
C ASN A 151 -8.92 -13.78 5.78
N SER A 152 -9.80 -13.59 4.79
CA SER A 152 -9.48 -13.85 3.39
C SER A 152 -8.48 -12.84 2.83
N VAL A 153 -8.66 -11.55 3.18
CA VAL A 153 -7.74 -10.46 2.83
C VAL A 153 -6.37 -10.68 3.48
N ALA A 154 -6.34 -11.01 4.77
CA ALA A 154 -5.10 -11.33 5.47
C ALA A 154 -4.38 -12.54 4.86
N SER A 155 -5.13 -13.56 4.40
CA SER A 155 -4.56 -14.70 3.68
C SER A 155 -3.92 -14.28 2.35
N ALA A 156 -4.62 -13.45 1.56
CA ALA A 156 -4.14 -12.94 0.28
C ALA A 156 -2.90 -12.02 0.41
N ILE A 157 -2.81 -11.22 1.48
CA ILE A 157 -1.61 -10.44 1.78
C ILE A 157 -0.45 -11.38 2.16
N ARG A 158 -0.71 -12.36 3.04
CA ARG A 158 0.34 -13.30 3.48
C ARG A 158 0.87 -14.17 2.35
N SER A 159 0.05 -14.53 1.37
CA SER A 159 0.49 -15.29 0.19
C SER A 159 1.26 -14.44 -0.82
N GLY A 160 1.10 -13.11 -0.76
CA GLY A 160 1.66 -12.18 -1.74
C GLY A 160 0.71 -11.88 -2.91
N ALA A 161 -0.55 -12.33 -2.85
CA ALA A 161 -1.55 -12.00 -3.86
C ALA A 161 -1.82 -10.49 -3.90
N ILE A 162 -1.97 -9.90 -2.72
CA ILE A 162 -2.15 -8.47 -2.53
C ILE A 162 -0.87 -7.92 -1.92
N GLY A 163 -0.25 -6.98 -2.63
CA GLY A 163 0.97 -6.31 -2.20
C GLY A 163 0.79 -4.82 -1.94
N MET A 164 1.81 -4.19 -1.34
CA MET A 164 1.82 -2.76 -0.98
C MET A 164 1.48 -1.86 -2.18
N GLY A 165 2.06 -2.10 -3.35
CA GLY A 165 1.76 -1.28 -4.54
C GLY A 165 0.41 -1.56 -5.21
N SER A 166 -0.48 -2.38 -4.62
CA SER A 166 -1.70 -2.88 -5.27
C SER A 166 -2.94 -2.93 -4.36
N PHE A 167 -2.83 -2.55 -3.09
CA PHE A 167 -3.89 -2.79 -2.11
C PHE A 167 -5.16 -1.96 -2.37
N LEU A 168 -5.02 -0.80 -3.04
CA LEU A 168 -6.15 0.10 -3.31
C LEU A 168 -7.02 -0.41 -4.47
N THR A 169 -6.43 -1.10 -5.45
CA THR A 169 -7.15 -1.70 -6.59
C THR A 169 -8.34 -2.58 -6.19
N PRO A 170 -8.18 -3.63 -5.36
CA PRO A 170 -9.32 -4.46 -4.96
C PRO A 170 -10.36 -3.68 -4.15
N PHE A 171 -9.96 -2.65 -3.40
CA PHE A 171 -10.90 -1.79 -2.69
C PHE A 171 -11.78 -1.00 -3.66
N LEU A 172 -11.20 -0.39 -4.69
CA LEU A 172 -11.94 0.37 -5.70
C LEU A 172 -12.88 -0.50 -6.54
N HIS A 173 -12.48 -1.74 -6.82
CA HIS A 173 -13.36 -2.70 -7.48
C HIS A 173 -14.57 -3.09 -6.62
N ALA A 174 -14.38 -3.28 -5.31
CA ALA A 174 -15.49 -3.59 -4.40
C ALA A 174 -16.40 -2.38 -4.14
N PHE A 175 -15.84 -1.17 -4.18
CA PHE A 175 -16.54 0.10 -3.93
C PHE A 175 -16.28 1.10 -5.06
N PRO A 176 -16.89 0.91 -6.25
CA PRO A 176 -16.60 1.69 -7.47
C PRO A 176 -16.93 3.18 -7.37
N THR A 177 -17.77 3.55 -6.39
CA THR A 177 -18.14 4.94 -6.13
C THR A 177 -17.19 5.62 -5.14
N THR A 178 -16.13 4.94 -4.67
CA THR A 178 -15.13 5.53 -3.79
C THR A 178 -14.49 6.74 -4.44
N GLU A 179 -14.36 7.81 -3.68
CA GLU A 179 -13.58 8.99 -4.05
C GLU A 179 -12.19 8.86 -3.43
N VAL A 180 -11.13 9.02 -4.22
CA VAL A 180 -9.75 9.02 -3.71
C VAL A 180 -9.17 10.42 -3.82
N ARG A 181 -8.70 10.96 -2.70
CA ARG A 181 -7.92 12.19 -2.62
C ARG A 181 -6.49 11.83 -2.24
N HIS A 182 -5.61 11.89 -3.23
CA HIS A 182 -4.19 11.60 -3.09
C HIS A 182 -3.38 12.87 -2.88
N LEU A 183 -2.87 13.06 -1.67
CA LEU A 183 -1.86 14.06 -1.36
C LEU A 183 -0.49 13.45 -1.69
N CYS A 184 0.15 13.98 -2.72
CA CYS A 184 1.42 13.54 -3.25
C CYS A 184 2.28 14.76 -3.55
N GLN A 185 3.60 14.66 -3.57
CA GLN A 185 4.46 15.84 -3.67
C GLN A 185 5.44 15.78 -4.84
N PRO A 186 6.14 16.89 -5.13
CA PRO A 186 7.20 16.87 -6.14
C PRO A 186 8.31 15.88 -5.76
N PRO A 187 8.87 15.15 -6.73
CA PRO A 187 8.70 15.35 -8.17
C PRO A 187 7.51 14.59 -8.79
N LYS A 188 6.81 13.72 -8.05
CA LYS A 188 5.77 12.82 -8.59
C LYS A 188 4.43 13.54 -8.84
N ALA A 189 4.11 14.55 -8.04
CA ALA A 189 3.01 15.48 -8.28
C ALA A 189 3.46 16.93 -8.16
N VAL A 190 3.29 17.70 -9.24
CA VAL A 190 3.65 19.14 -9.30
C VAL A 190 2.43 20.05 -9.48
N ASP A 191 1.27 19.47 -9.78
CA ASP A 191 0.00 20.13 -10.00
C ASP A 191 -1.17 19.25 -9.55
N THR A 192 -2.34 19.87 -9.40
CA THR A 192 -3.61 19.19 -9.14
C THR A 192 -4.16 18.60 -10.43
N ARG A 193 -4.38 17.28 -10.44
CA ARG A 193 -4.95 16.53 -11.58
C ARG A 193 -6.07 15.62 -11.10
N ASP A 194 -7.15 15.59 -11.89
CA ASP A 194 -8.34 14.82 -11.59
C ASP A 194 -8.57 13.76 -12.67
N PHE A 195 -9.08 12.61 -12.23
CA PHE A 195 -9.31 11.44 -13.06
C PHE A 195 -10.65 10.80 -12.72
N ARG A 196 -11.27 10.20 -13.75
CA ARG A 196 -12.27 9.17 -13.55
C ARG A 196 -11.56 7.83 -13.34
N VAL A 197 -11.96 7.11 -12.30
CA VAL A 197 -11.51 5.73 -12.07
C VAL A 197 -12.25 4.82 -13.04
N GLU A 198 -11.52 4.10 -13.88
CA GLU A 198 -12.05 3.01 -14.70
C GLU A 198 -11.55 1.68 -14.12
N LEU A 199 -12.49 0.82 -13.75
CA LEU A 199 -12.19 -0.53 -13.31
C LEU A 199 -11.98 -1.41 -14.54
N THR A 200 -10.78 -1.95 -14.69
CA THR A 200 -10.37 -2.74 -15.84
C THR A 200 -9.80 -4.09 -15.38
N GLU A 201 -9.34 -4.87 -16.35
CA GLU A 201 -8.69 -6.16 -16.12
C GLU A 201 -7.45 -6.24 -17.02
N GLU A 202 -6.39 -6.89 -16.52
CA GLU A 202 -5.19 -7.17 -17.30
C GLU A 202 -4.86 -8.65 -17.28
N GLN A 203 -4.21 -9.14 -18.34
CA GLN A 203 -3.77 -10.53 -18.39
C GLN A 203 -2.65 -10.75 -17.37
N ASP A 204 -2.72 -11.87 -16.65
CA ASP A 204 -1.59 -12.32 -15.86
C ASP A 204 -0.40 -12.66 -16.78
N THR A 205 0.81 -12.41 -16.30
CA THR A 205 2.01 -12.57 -17.13
C THR A 205 2.88 -13.75 -16.73
N LEU A 206 2.56 -14.45 -15.63
CA LEU A 206 3.44 -15.45 -15.06
C LEU A 206 2.72 -16.73 -14.60
N LEU A 207 1.81 -16.62 -13.65
CA LEU A 207 1.17 -17.78 -13.02
C LEU A 207 0.21 -18.47 -13.99
N ASP A 208 -0.64 -17.71 -14.68
CA ASP A 208 -1.57 -18.21 -15.70
C ASP A 208 -1.92 -17.12 -16.72
N PRO A 209 -1.23 -17.04 -17.88
CA PRO A 209 -1.51 -16.02 -18.88
C PRO A 209 -2.87 -16.07 -19.56
N GLY A 210 -3.68 -17.09 -19.29
CA GLY A 210 -5.09 -17.10 -19.68
C GLY A 210 -6.00 -16.39 -18.67
N ALA A 211 -5.52 -16.16 -17.44
CA ALA A 211 -6.29 -15.52 -16.37
C ALA A 211 -6.23 -13.99 -16.45
N LEU A 212 -7.30 -13.37 -15.98
CA LEU A 212 -7.41 -11.93 -15.85
C LEU A 212 -7.23 -11.51 -14.39
N ARG A 213 -6.61 -10.35 -14.17
CA ARG A 213 -6.39 -9.72 -12.87
C ARG A 213 -7.12 -8.39 -12.81
N PRO A 214 -7.72 -7.99 -11.67
CA PRO A 214 -8.34 -6.68 -11.57
C PRO A 214 -7.28 -5.59 -11.70
N ALA A 215 -7.60 -4.54 -12.45
CA ALA A 215 -6.73 -3.39 -12.70
C ALA A 215 -7.54 -2.09 -12.61
N VAL A 216 -6.84 -0.95 -12.54
CA VAL A 216 -7.45 0.38 -12.53
C VAL A 216 -6.74 1.28 -13.51
N ASP A 217 -7.52 1.92 -14.37
CA ASP A 217 -7.07 3.02 -15.21
C ASP A 217 -7.57 4.36 -14.67
N LEU A 218 -6.69 5.36 -14.71
CA LEU A 218 -7.02 6.74 -14.35
C LEU A 218 -7.17 7.56 -15.64
N VAL A 219 -8.41 7.84 -16.03
CA VAL A 219 -8.73 8.63 -17.22
C VAL A 219 -8.82 10.11 -16.86
N PRO A 220 -7.96 10.99 -17.40
CA PRO A 220 -7.98 12.41 -17.06
C PRO A 220 -9.35 13.06 -17.32
N VAL A 221 -9.80 13.91 -16.40
CA VAL A 221 -11.03 14.69 -16.53
C VAL A 221 -10.79 16.16 -16.16
N ALA A 222 -11.70 17.03 -16.59
CA ALA A 222 -11.59 18.46 -16.34
C ALA A 222 -12.03 18.81 -14.90
N ARG A 223 -11.05 18.91 -13.98
CA ARG A 223 -11.20 19.43 -12.60
C ARG A 223 -12.49 18.98 -11.90
N GLU A 224 -12.70 17.67 -11.81
CA GLU A 224 -13.90 17.07 -11.25
C GLU A 224 -13.56 16.14 -10.09
N THR A 225 -14.26 16.33 -8.97
CA THR A 225 -14.16 15.48 -7.78
C THR A 225 -15.50 14.86 -7.42
N GLY A 226 -15.50 13.89 -6.50
CA GLY A 226 -16.69 13.19 -6.06
C GLY A 226 -16.62 11.67 -6.28
N PRO A 227 -17.77 10.98 -6.20
CA PRO A 227 -17.82 9.52 -6.28
C PRO A 227 -17.20 8.96 -7.57
N GLY A 228 -16.33 7.96 -7.46
CA GLY A 228 -15.62 7.35 -8.60
C GLY A 228 -14.59 8.29 -9.25
N ARG A 229 -14.12 9.31 -8.52
CA ARG A 229 -13.05 10.21 -8.93
C ARG A 229 -11.79 9.97 -8.12
N TYR A 230 -10.66 10.26 -8.77
CA TYR A 230 -9.34 10.24 -8.16
C TYR A 230 -8.70 11.61 -8.40
N ARG A 231 -8.31 12.30 -7.33
CA ARG A 231 -7.52 13.54 -7.40
C ARG A 231 -6.13 13.26 -6.88
N ILE A 232 -5.11 13.67 -7.63
CA ILE A 232 -3.73 13.78 -7.12
C ILE A 232 -3.35 15.26 -7.03
N THR A 233 -2.76 15.69 -5.91
CA THR A 233 -2.36 17.08 -5.72
C THR A 233 -1.24 17.22 -4.69
N PRO A 234 -0.31 18.19 -4.85
CA PRO A 234 0.61 18.62 -3.80
C PRO A 234 0.04 19.66 -2.84
N ASP A 235 -1.20 20.13 -3.05
CA ASP A 235 -1.81 21.20 -2.27
C ASP A 235 -2.84 20.65 -1.26
N LEU A 236 -2.62 20.94 0.02
CA LEU A 236 -3.50 20.51 1.12
C LEU A 236 -4.93 21.08 1.00
N GLY A 237 -5.08 22.28 0.43
CA GLY A 237 -6.38 22.92 0.23
C GLY A 237 -7.18 22.20 -0.85
N ASP A 238 -6.60 22.00 -2.02
CA ASP A 238 -7.20 21.26 -3.13
C ASP A 238 -7.48 19.79 -2.74
N TRP A 239 -6.62 19.21 -1.91
CA TRP A 239 -6.78 17.85 -1.40
C TRP A 239 -8.10 17.67 -0.63
N LEU A 240 -8.39 18.60 0.28
CA LEU A 240 -9.58 18.56 1.14
C LEU A 240 -10.81 19.30 0.57
N GLN A 241 -10.67 19.95 -0.58
CA GLN A 241 -11.73 20.76 -1.16
C GLN A 241 -12.94 19.91 -1.57
N GLY A 242 -14.12 20.32 -1.08
CA GLY A 242 -15.41 19.82 -1.58
C GLY A 242 -15.69 18.35 -1.26
N ILE A 243 -15.06 17.80 -0.21
CA ILE A 243 -15.32 16.41 0.23
C ILE A 243 -16.80 16.27 0.61
N GLY A 244 -17.50 15.37 -0.09
CA GLY A 244 -18.92 15.07 0.13
C GLY A 244 -19.20 14.44 1.50
N PRO A 245 -20.47 14.17 1.85
CA PRO A 245 -20.80 13.42 3.06
C PRO A 245 -20.41 11.93 2.91
N GLY A 246 -20.06 11.28 4.01
CA GLY A 246 -19.69 9.85 4.01
C GLY A 246 -18.56 9.53 4.99
N PRO A 247 -18.28 8.24 5.22
CA PRO A 247 -17.14 7.80 6.01
C PRO A 247 -15.83 8.17 5.30
N ILE A 248 -14.82 8.51 6.10
CA ILE A 248 -13.48 8.80 5.59
C ILE A 248 -12.51 7.75 6.12
N LEU A 249 -11.76 7.14 5.21
CA LEU A 249 -10.63 6.28 5.52
C LEU A 249 -9.35 7.07 5.23
N LEU A 250 -8.50 7.25 6.23
CA LEU A 250 -7.22 7.96 6.08
C LEU A 250 -6.09 6.94 5.98
N HIS A 251 -5.35 7.00 4.90
CA HIS A 251 -4.10 6.27 4.73
C HIS A 251 -2.93 7.26 4.71
N ILE A 252 -1.88 6.93 5.44
CA ILE A 252 -0.62 7.67 5.47
C ILE A 252 0.52 6.68 5.27
N ASP A 253 1.10 6.67 4.08
CA ASP A 253 2.45 6.16 3.89
C ASP A 253 3.44 7.25 4.30
N MET A 254 4.36 6.88 5.20
CA MET A 254 5.36 7.80 5.72
C MET A 254 6.35 8.26 4.66
N ASP A 255 6.45 7.56 3.51
CA ASP A 255 7.28 7.98 2.40
C ASP A 255 6.82 9.30 1.75
N TYR A 256 5.54 9.68 1.94
CA TYR A 256 5.06 11.03 1.63
C TYR A 256 5.78 12.11 2.43
N PHE A 257 6.34 11.82 3.61
CA PHE A 257 7.10 12.85 4.33
C PHE A 257 8.56 12.87 3.92
N ASN A 258 9.15 11.70 3.68
CA ASN A 258 10.52 11.52 3.22
C ASN A 258 10.63 10.18 2.48
N ASN A 259 10.99 10.23 1.20
CA ASN A 259 11.26 9.04 0.40
C ASN A 259 12.73 9.05 -0.05
N ARG A 260 13.65 9.11 0.92
CA ARG A 260 15.10 9.17 0.68
C ARG A 260 15.57 8.01 -0.18
N TYR A 261 15.02 6.84 0.08
CA TYR A 261 15.50 5.57 -0.46
C TYR A 261 14.74 5.14 -1.72
N ASP A 262 13.42 5.37 -1.79
CA ASP A 262 12.54 4.96 -2.91
C ASP A 262 12.77 3.51 -3.37
N GLY A 263 13.05 2.61 -2.42
CA GLY A 263 13.33 1.19 -2.68
C GLY A 263 14.61 0.91 -3.48
N ASP A 264 15.51 1.90 -3.59
CA ASP A 264 16.64 1.89 -4.52
C ASP A 264 17.98 1.95 -3.79
N SER A 265 18.90 1.01 -4.08
CA SER A 265 20.24 1.00 -3.47
C SER A 265 21.13 2.13 -3.98
N ASP A 266 20.83 2.67 -5.16
CA ASP A 266 21.59 3.75 -5.80
C ASP A 266 21.02 5.14 -5.44
N TRP A 267 20.25 5.21 -4.34
CA TRP A 267 19.61 6.44 -3.87
C TRP A 267 20.60 7.59 -3.63
N LEU A 268 21.88 7.30 -3.40
CA LEU A 268 22.94 8.30 -3.25
C LEU A 268 23.20 9.10 -4.55
N ASP A 269 22.95 8.55 -5.72
CA ASP A 269 23.25 9.18 -7.01
C ASP A 269 22.03 9.83 -7.68
N ARG A 270 20.85 9.70 -7.06
CA ARG A 270 19.60 10.29 -7.58
C ARG A 270 19.64 11.81 -7.58
N ARG A 271 19.30 12.41 -8.72
CA ARG A 271 19.30 13.88 -8.89
C ARG A 271 18.15 14.60 -8.18
N ARG A 272 16.99 13.94 -8.08
CA ARG A 272 15.79 14.48 -7.43
C ARG A 272 15.45 13.57 -6.27
N LYS A 273 15.94 13.91 -5.08
CA LYS A 273 15.69 13.15 -3.86
C LYS A 273 14.70 13.88 -3.00
N LEU A 274 13.82 13.11 -2.39
CA LEU A 274 12.92 13.58 -1.35
C LEU A 274 13.53 13.21 0.00
N ASP A 275 14.57 13.95 0.39
CA ASP A 275 15.29 13.74 1.65
C ASP A 275 15.28 15.00 2.53
N PRO A 276 14.10 15.44 3.00
CA PRO A 276 14.03 16.56 3.94
C PRO A 276 14.56 16.16 5.32
N SER A 277 14.97 17.17 6.09
CA SER A 277 15.34 16.96 7.49
C SER A 277 14.15 16.52 8.34
N LEU A 278 14.42 15.87 9.48
CA LEU A 278 13.39 15.49 10.45
C LEU A 278 12.49 16.68 10.84
N ALA A 279 13.06 17.87 11.05
CA ALA A 279 12.26 19.06 11.39
C ALA A 279 11.20 19.36 10.32
N SER A 280 11.58 19.31 9.03
CA SER A 280 10.65 19.52 7.93
C SER A 280 9.61 18.39 7.81
N VAL A 281 9.97 17.14 8.15
CA VAL A 281 9.01 16.03 8.25
C VAL A 281 7.97 16.33 9.33
N LEU A 282 8.39 16.74 10.52
CA LEU A 282 7.48 17.05 11.62
C LEU A 282 6.58 18.26 11.32
N ASP A 283 7.11 19.29 10.66
CA ASP A 283 6.32 20.46 10.24
C ASP A 283 5.22 20.06 9.23
N LYS A 284 5.51 19.12 8.32
CA LYS A 284 4.51 18.60 7.38
C LYS A 284 3.44 17.76 8.09
N VAL A 285 3.81 16.99 9.11
CA VAL A 285 2.85 16.25 9.94
C VAL A 285 1.89 17.22 10.63
N ASP A 286 2.39 18.33 11.17
CA ASP A 286 1.55 19.36 11.79
C ASP A 286 0.66 20.04 10.75
N ALA A 287 1.18 20.40 9.57
CA ALA A 287 0.39 21.00 8.50
C ALA A 287 -0.75 20.07 8.02
N LEU A 288 -0.49 18.77 7.92
CA LEU A 288 -1.51 17.75 7.61
C LEU A 288 -2.63 17.75 8.66
N ALA A 289 -2.27 17.72 9.93
CA ALA A 289 -3.22 17.70 11.04
C ALA A 289 -4.04 18.99 11.12
N ASP A 290 -3.40 20.14 10.95
CA ASP A 290 -4.05 21.45 10.94
C ASP A 290 -5.03 21.58 9.77
N ALA A 291 -4.69 21.03 8.60
CA ALA A 291 -5.59 20.99 7.45
C ALA A 291 -6.83 20.12 7.72
N LEU A 292 -6.65 18.92 8.28
CA LEU A 292 -7.76 18.04 8.67
C LEU A 292 -8.65 18.69 9.74
N HIS A 293 -8.06 19.39 10.71
CA HIS A 293 -8.77 20.15 11.73
C HIS A 293 -9.58 21.30 11.11
N GLY A 294 -8.93 22.14 10.29
CA GLY A 294 -9.54 23.30 9.65
C GLY A 294 -10.69 22.92 8.72
N ALA A 295 -10.58 21.78 8.03
CA ALA A 295 -11.63 21.22 7.19
C ALA A 295 -12.75 20.51 7.99
N ARG A 296 -12.60 20.36 9.32
CA ARG A 296 -13.56 19.70 10.22
C ARG A 296 -13.87 18.26 9.82
N LEU A 297 -12.87 17.52 9.34
CA LEU A 297 -13.03 16.15 8.86
C LEU A 297 -12.71 15.10 9.91
N ALA A 298 -12.02 15.48 11.00
CA ALA A 298 -11.56 14.57 12.04
C ALA A 298 -12.66 13.63 12.59
N SER A 299 -13.85 14.15 12.85
CA SER A 299 -14.97 13.35 13.39
C SER A 299 -15.53 12.30 12.42
N ARG A 300 -15.17 12.38 11.14
CA ARG A 300 -15.59 11.46 10.07
C ARG A 300 -14.51 10.42 9.73
N LEU A 301 -13.33 10.50 10.36
CA LEU A 301 -12.27 9.52 10.20
C LEU A 301 -12.68 8.22 10.91
N GLU A 302 -13.10 7.23 10.13
CA GLU A 302 -13.57 5.94 10.64
C GLU A 302 -12.42 4.96 10.89
N ASP A 303 -11.36 5.05 10.09
CA ASP A 303 -10.16 4.23 10.19
C ASP A 303 -8.95 5.04 9.70
N VAL A 304 -7.80 4.86 10.37
CA VAL A 304 -6.54 5.52 10.03
C VAL A 304 -5.45 4.46 9.94
N VAL A 305 -4.71 4.43 8.85
CA VAL A 305 -3.55 3.56 8.70
C VAL A 305 -2.29 4.40 8.52
N ILE A 306 -1.23 4.04 9.24
CA ILE A 306 0.10 4.65 9.15
C ILE A 306 1.08 3.53 8.75
N ALA A 307 1.55 3.57 7.51
CA ALA A 307 2.53 2.64 6.95
C ALA A 307 3.95 3.25 6.98
N TYR A 308 4.90 2.54 7.58
CA TYR A 308 6.26 3.05 7.81
C TYR A 308 7.25 2.76 6.67
N SER A 309 6.84 1.93 5.71
CA SER A 309 7.53 1.61 4.46
C SER A 309 9.06 1.48 4.59
N PRO A 310 9.57 0.43 5.28
CA PRO A 310 10.98 0.14 5.39
C PRO A 310 11.67 0.06 4.03
N GLY A 311 12.76 0.81 3.86
CA GLY A 311 13.43 0.95 2.56
C GLY A 311 12.89 2.09 1.69
N PHE A 312 11.93 2.87 2.20
CA PHE A 312 11.45 4.12 1.60
C PHE A 312 11.60 5.27 2.61
N PHE A 313 10.88 5.20 3.75
CA PHE A 313 10.96 6.19 4.82
C PHE A 313 12.08 5.88 5.84
N PRO A 314 12.95 6.85 6.18
CA PRO A 314 14.07 6.63 7.09
C PRO A 314 13.69 6.15 8.49
N SER A 315 14.21 4.99 8.87
CA SER A 315 13.93 4.34 10.15
C SER A 315 14.39 5.12 11.37
N GLU A 316 15.41 5.96 11.25
CA GLU A 316 15.82 6.87 12.32
C GLU A 316 14.77 7.96 12.62
N TYR A 317 13.78 8.18 11.74
CA TYR A 317 12.71 9.16 11.92
C TYR A 317 11.41 8.54 12.43
N TRP A 318 11.28 7.21 12.43
CA TRP A 318 10.04 6.50 12.76
C TRP A 318 9.47 6.93 14.11
N GLN A 319 10.27 6.89 15.18
CA GLN A 319 9.82 7.24 16.53
C GLN A 319 9.30 8.67 16.62
N ALA A 320 10.10 9.65 16.18
CA ALA A 320 9.75 11.06 16.34
C ALA A 320 8.51 11.43 15.49
N ALA A 321 8.38 10.82 14.30
CA ALA A 321 7.24 11.04 13.44
C ALA A 321 5.96 10.37 13.97
N ASP A 322 6.06 9.14 14.50
CA ASP A 322 4.95 8.46 15.19
C ASP A 322 4.43 9.30 16.36
N GLU A 323 5.34 9.73 17.24
CA GLU A 323 5.00 10.52 18.42
C GLU A 323 4.28 11.81 18.03
N ARG A 324 4.74 12.49 16.97
CA ARG A 324 4.10 13.72 16.45
C ARG A 324 2.74 13.43 15.84
N LEU A 325 2.61 12.39 15.00
CA LEU A 325 1.33 11.98 14.40
C LEU A 325 0.31 11.60 15.47
N ARG A 326 0.71 10.80 16.46
CA ARG A 326 -0.17 10.41 17.57
C ARG A 326 -0.60 11.60 18.40
N ALA A 327 0.32 12.51 18.72
CA ALA A 327 -0.03 13.75 19.43
C ALA A 327 -1.01 14.60 18.61
N ALA A 328 -0.84 14.67 17.30
CA ALA A 328 -1.75 15.39 16.41
C ALA A 328 -3.14 14.74 16.35
N PHE A 329 -3.22 13.42 16.17
CA PHE A 329 -4.50 12.70 16.14
C PHE A 329 -5.23 12.69 17.48
N ALA A 330 -4.50 12.65 18.60
CA ALA A 330 -5.09 12.83 19.92
C ALA A 330 -5.78 14.20 20.07
N ARG A 331 -5.23 15.28 19.49
CA ARG A 331 -5.88 16.61 19.46
C ARG A 331 -7.13 16.66 18.58
N LEU A 332 -7.25 15.71 17.65
CA LEU A 332 -8.38 15.56 16.73
C LEU A 332 -9.45 14.59 17.26
N ASP A 333 -9.28 14.07 18.48
CA ASP A 333 -10.11 13.02 19.07
C ASP A 333 -10.18 11.73 18.24
N VAL A 334 -9.12 11.47 17.45
CA VAL A 334 -8.90 10.21 16.76
C VAL A 334 -7.99 9.35 17.63
N ARG A 335 -8.53 8.27 18.21
CA ARG A 335 -7.83 7.40 19.15
C ARG A 335 -7.73 5.97 18.67
#